data_AF-A0A6B1GDJ2-F1
#
_entry.id   AF-A0A6B1GDJ2-F1
#
_cell.length_a   1.000
_cell.length_b   1.000
_cell.length_c   1.000
_cell.angle_alpha   90.00
_cell.angle_beta   90.00
_cell.angle_gamma   90.00
#
_symmetry.space_group_name_H-M   'P 1'
#
loop_
_entity.id
_entity.type
_entity.pdbx_description
1 polymer ?
#
loop_
_entity_poly.entity_id
_entity_poly.type
_entity_poly.pdbx_seq_one_letter_code
_entity_poly.pdbx_strand_id
1 'polypeptide(L)'
;MFTTLIAGASSVVVGLVVWWIQSRIEENRRLSERLYKDRAELYIRLLQPMEMILSGQSGNPERVAQALQQKEYRNAAFQIHFFGSDDVLRAFNSMWQFLWSMPLDEGPVDESVMLEAFTAIGQVMLAIRRDMGNKRTRLEPLEMFMSRIKDLPAVIASAQR
;
A
#
# COMPACT_ATOMS: atom_id res chain seq x y z
N MET A 1 34.16 -14.29 52.10
CA MET A 1 33.62 -15.33 51.19
C MET A 1 32.14 -15.17 50.86
N PHE A 2 31.27 -14.66 51.75
CA PHE A 2 29.83 -14.51 51.46
C PHE A 2 29.48 -13.35 50.49
N THR A 3 30.26 -12.28 50.45
CA THR A 3 30.00 -11.11 49.58
C THR A 3 30.26 -11.36 48.10
N THR A 4 31.21 -12.23 47.76
CA THR A 4 31.52 -12.61 46.37
C THR A 4 30.49 -13.55 45.75
N LEU A 5 29.81 -14.38 46.57
CA LEU A 5 28.73 -15.27 46.13
C LEU A 5 27.44 -14.49 45.78
N ILE A 6 27.11 -13.45 46.55
CA ILE A 6 25.96 -12.57 46.28
C ILE A 6 26.18 -11.75 44.99
N ALA A 7 27.42 -11.28 44.75
CA ALA A 7 27.77 -10.56 43.52
C ALA A 7 27.71 -11.46 42.26
N GLY A 8 28.09 -12.74 42.38
CA GLY A 8 28.00 -13.72 41.30
C GLY A 8 26.55 -14.06 40.93
N ALA A 9 25.69 -14.29 41.92
CA ALA A 9 24.27 -14.58 41.70
C ALA A 9 23.53 -13.41 41.01
N SER A 10 23.86 -12.18 41.39
CA SER A 10 23.26 -10.96 40.81
C SER A 10 23.58 -10.80 39.31
N SER A 11 24.81 -11.11 38.90
CA SER A 11 25.26 -11.03 37.50
C SER A 11 24.56 -12.04 36.60
N VAL A 12 24.29 -13.25 37.11
CA VAL A 12 23.56 -14.29 36.37
C VAL A 12 22.11 -13.88 36.12
N VAL A 13 21.43 -13.31 37.11
CA VAL A 13 20.05 -12.84 36.97
C VAL A 13 19.96 -11.71 35.91
N VAL A 14 20.88 -10.76 35.93
CA VAL A 14 20.94 -9.69 34.90
C VAL A 14 21.17 -10.27 33.51
N GLY A 15 22.09 -11.24 33.37
CA GLY A 15 22.33 -11.91 32.09
C GLY A 15 21.08 -12.63 31.54
N LEU A 16 20.35 -13.33 32.40
CA LEU A 16 19.09 -14.01 32.03
C LEU A 16 18.00 -13.03 31.60
N VAL A 17 17.86 -11.89 32.30
CA VAL A 17 16.89 -10.84 31.95
C VAL A 17 17.25 -10.19 30.61
N VAL A 18 18.53 -9.85 30.38
CA VAL A 18 18.99 -9.27 29.11
C VAL A 18 18.75 -10.24 27.95
N TRP A 19 19.07 -11.53 28.13
CA TRP A 19 18.82 -12.56 27.12
C TRP A 19 17.32 -12.72 26.82
N TRP A 20 16.45 -12.69 27.83
CA TRP A 20 15.00 -12.74 27.66
C TRP A 20 14.45 -11.51 26.91
N ILE A 21 14.95 -10.31 27.20
CA ILE A 21 14.55 -9.09 26.48
C ILE A 21 15.03 -9.17 25.02
N GLN A 22 16.28 -9.57 24.78
CA GLN A 22 16.83 -9.69 23.43
C GLN A 22 16.07 -10.73 22.60
N SER A 23 15.71 -11.88 23.19
CA SER A 23 14.96 -12.92 22.47
C SER A 23 13.57 -12.43 22.05
N ARG A 24 12.88 -11.66 22.91
CA ARG A 24 11.59 -11.03 22.58
C ARG A 24 11.70 -9.94 21.51
N ILE A 25 12.74 -9.11 21.57
CA ILE A 25 12.98 -8.08 20.55
C ILE A 25 13.23 -8.74 19.19
N GLU A 26 14.06 -9.79 19.15
CA GLU A 26 14.39 -10.51 17.92
C GLU A 26 13.17 -11.26 17.36
N GLU A 27 12.38 -11.92 18.21
CA GLU A 27 11.12 -12.55 17.83
C GLU A 27 10.13 -11.53 17.23
N ASN A 28 9.91 -10.42 17.92
CA ASN A 28 9.03 -9.34 17.44
C ASN A 28 9.55 -8.71 16.14
N ARG A 29 10.86 -8.55 16.01
CA ARG A 29 11.48 -8.04 14.79
C ARG A 29 11.25 -8.98 13.62
N ARG A 30 11.46 -10.29 13.80
CA ARG A 30 11.20 -11.29 12.75
C ARG A 30 9.74 -11.34 12.34
N LEU A 31 8.82 -11.28 13.30
CA LEU A 31 7.39 -11.19 13.02
C LEU A 31 7.05 -9.91 12.26
N SER A 32 7.61 -8.77 12.67
CA SER A 32 7.41 -7.49 11.99
C SER A 32 7.97 -7.51 10.57
N GLU A 33 9.15 -8.08 10.36
CA GLU A 33 9.77 -8.22 9.03
C GLU A 33 8.95 -9.15 8.12
N ARG A 34 8.41 -10.26 8.65
CA ARG A 34 7.51 -11.15 7.90
C ARG A 34 6.21 -10.42 7.53
N LEU A 35 5.55 -9.80 8.50
CA LEU A 35 4.32 -9.05 8.27
C LEU A 35 4.53 -7.90 7.27
N TYR A 36 5.69 -7.24 7.31
CA TYR A 36 6.05 -6.22 6.33
C TYR A 36 6.21 -6.81 4.92
N LYS A 37 6.89 -7.95 4.78
CA LYS A 37 7.03 -8.64 3.49
C LYS A 37 5.69 -9.12 2.94
N ASP A 38 4.86 -9.72 3.79
CA ASP A 38 3.53 -10.22 3.40
C ASP A 38 2.64 -9.07 2.91
N ARG A 39 2.67 -7.92 3.62
CA ARG A 39 1.98 -6.70 3.17
C ARG A 39 2.56 -6.12 1.89
N ALA A 40 3.88 -6.07 1.74
CA ALA A 40 4.53 -5.59 0.53
C ALA A 40 4.07 -6.39 -0.69
N GLU A 41 4.09 -7.72 -0.56
CA GLU A 41 3.68 -8.64 -1.63
C GLU A 41 2.19 -8.50 -1.94
N LEU A 42 1.35 -8.41 -0.91
CA LEU A 42 -0.08 -8.13 -1.06
C LEU A 42 -0.31 -6.85 -1.87
N TYR A 43 0.34 -5.75 -1.50
CA TYR A 43 0.18 -4.46 -2.15
C TYR A 43 0.68 -4.46 -3.59
N ILE A 44 1.78 -5.16 -3.89
CA ILE A 44 2.26 -5.33 -5.26
C ILE A 44 1.21 -6.04 -6.13
N ARG A 45 0.66 -7.16 -5.64
CA ARG A 45 -0.40 -7.90 -6.35
C ARG A 45 -1.66 -7.05 -6.56
N LEU A 46 -2.02 -6.24 -5.56
CA LEU A 46 -3.17 -5.34 -5.62
C LEU A 46 -2.99 -4.25 -6.70
N LEU A 47 -1.76 -3.74 -6.86
CA LEU A 47 -1.45 -2.66 -7.80
C LEU A 47 -1.20 -3.16 -9.23
N GLN A 48 -1.11 -4.47 -9.47
CA GLN A 48 -0.81 -5.04 -10.79
C GLN A 48 -1.77 -4.54 -11.90
N PRO A 49 -3.10 -4.48 -11.74
CA PRO A 49 -3.98 -3.96 -12.79
C PRO A 49 -3.71 -2.47 -13.08
N MET A 50 -3.30 -1.69 -12.08
CA MET A 50 -2.98 -0.27 -12.25
C MET A 50 -1.67 -0.09 -13.04
N GLU A 51 -0.68 -0.96 -12.83
CA GLU A 51 0.54 -0.98 -13.65
C GLU A 51 0.22 -1.23 -15.13
N MET A 52 -0.72 -2.12 -15.42
CA MET A 52 -1.16 -2.39 -16.80
C MET A 52 -1.82 -1.17 -17.44
N ILE A 53 -2.63 -0.43 -16.67
CA ILE A 53 -3.24 0.83 -17.13
C ILE A 53 -2.16 1.86 -17.47
N LEU A 54 -1.16 2.02 -16.60
CA LEU A 54 -0.12 3.07 -16.69
C LEU A 54 1.02 2.75 -17.67
N SER A 55 1.24 1.48 -18.01
CA SER A 55 2.31 1.05 -18.93
C SER A 55 1.96 1.25 -20.41
N GLY A 56 0.77 1.78 -20.72
CA GLY A 56 0.29 1.90 -22.11
C GLY A 56 -0.11 0.57 -22.74
N GLN A 57 -0.04 -0.54 -21.99
CA GLN A 57 -0.66 -1.82 -22.37
C GLN A 57 -2.20 -1.77 -22.23
N SER A 58 -2.74 -0.65 -21.73
CA SER A 58 -4.15 -0.27 -21.69
C SER A 58 -4.81 -0.11 -23.07
N GLY A 59 -4.05 -0.21 -24.17
CA GLY A 59 -4.60 -0.20 -25.53
C GLY A 59 -5.64 -1.30 -25.80
N ASN A 60 -5.80 -2.27 -24.89
CA ASN A 60 -6.94 -3.18 -24.87
C ASN A 60 -7.64 -3.17 -23.48
N PRO A 61 -8.80 -2.50 -23.33
CA PRO A 61 -9.63 -2.52 -22.12
C PRO A 61 -9.97 -3.94 -21.63
N GLU A 62 -10.08 -4.92 -22.52
CA GLU A 62 -10.36 -6.32 -22.17
C GLU A 62 -9.23 -6.93 -21.34
N ARG A 63 -7.96 -6.53 -21.56
CA ARG A 63 -6.83 -7.05 -20.78
C ARG A 63 -6.85 -6.54 -19.35
N VAL A 64 -7.25 -5.28 -19.15
CA VAL A 64 -7.42 -4.71 -17.82
C VAL A 64 -8.60 -5.39 -17.12
N ALA A 65 -9.72 -5.60 -17.82
CA ALA A 65 -10.86 -6.34 -17.29
C ALA A 65 -10.48 -7.79 -16.91
N GLN A 66 -9.72 -8.48 -17.75
CA GLN A 66 -9.20 -9.82 -17.45
C GLN A 66 -8.29 -9.81 -16.22
N ALA A 67 -7.38 -8.83 -16.09
CA ALA A 67 -6.52 -8.70 -14.91
C ALA A 67 -7.32 -8.51 -13.62
N LEU A 68 -8.42 -7.73 -13.67
CA LEU A 68 -9.34 -7.57 -12.53
C LEU A 68 -10.14 -8.85 -12.20
N GLN A 69 -10.32 -9.74 -13.18
CA GLN A 69 -10.97 -11.03 -12.97
C GLN A 69 -10.01 -12.15 -12.54
N GLN A 70 -8.69 -11.94 -12.64
CA GLN A 70 -7.70 -12.92 -12.21
C GLN A 70 -7.86 -13.27 -10.74
N LYS A 71 -7.71 -14.56 -10.44
CA LYS A 71 -7.88 -15.11 -9.09
C LYS A 71 -6.88 -14.45 -8.12
N GLU A 72 -5.67 -14.21 -8.59
CA GLU A 72 -4.57 -13.60 -7.86
C GLU A 72 -4.96 -12.19 -7.38
N TYR A 73 -5.48 -11.36 -8.27
CA TYR A 73 -5.95 -10.03 -7.94
C TYR A 73 -7.15 -10.08 -6.98
N ARG A 74 -8.16 -10.90 -7.26
CA ARG A 74 -9.35 -11.02 -6.40
C ARG A 74 -9.00 -11.49 -5.00
N ASN A 75 -8.04 -12.41 -4.88
CA ASN A 75 -7.53 -12.86 -3.59
C ASN A 75 -6.81 -11.73 -2.85
N ALA A 76 -5.98 -10.93 -3.54
CA ALA A 76 -5.32 -9.77 -2.94
C ALA A 76 -6.34 -8.71 -2.48
N ALA A 77 -7.33 -8.40 -3.33
CA ALA A 77 -8.42 -7.49 -2.99
C ALA A 77 -9.26 -7.97 -1.79
N PHE A 78 -9.42 -9.28 -1.61
CA PHE A 78 -10.04 -9.82 -0.41
C PHE A 78 -9.12 -9.73 0.81
N GLN A 79 -7.85 -10.11 0.66
CA GLN A 79 -6.84 -10.11 1.74
C GLN A 79 -6.57 -8.71 2.34
N ILE A 80 -6.80 -7.63 1.60
CA ILE A 80 -6.65 -6.27 2.10
C ILE A 80 -7.55 -5.99 3.32
N HIS A 81 -8.68 -6.69 3.47
CA HIS A 81 -9.58 -6.56 4.61
C HIS A 81 -8.97 -7.06 5.92
N PHE A 82 -7.96 -7.92 5.85
CA PHE A 82 -7.32 -8.55 7.00
C PHE A 82 -5.93 -7.98 7.28
N PHE A 83 -5.20 -7.61 6.22
CA PHE A 83 -3.79 -7.24 6.33
C PHE A 83 -3.50 -5.77 5.98
N GLY A 84 -4.42 -5.10 5.29
CA GLY A 84 -4.30 -3.66 5.05
C GLY A 84 -4.55 -2.87 6.32
N SER A 85 -3.85 -1.76 6.51
CA SER A 85 -4.24 -0.82 7.56
C SER A 85 -5.56 -0.14 7.21
N ASP A 86 -6.23 0.42 8.22
CA ASP A 86 -7.52 1.08 8.03
C ASP A 86 -7.47 2.18 6.96
N ASP A 87 -6.37 2.93 6.88
CA ASP A 87 -6.21 3.99 5.88
C ASP A 87 -6.13 3.41 4.47
N VAL A 88 -5.45 2.27 4.29
CA VAL A 88 -5.38 1.55 3.01
C VAL A 88 -6.73 1.00 2.64
N LEU A 89 -7.42 0.34 3.57
CA LEU A 89 -8.74 -0.24 3.32
C LEU A 89 -9.77 0.85 2.98
N ARG A 90 -9.78 1.98 3.72
CA ARG A 90 -10.66 3.12 3.43
C ARG A 90 -10.39 3.68 2.04
N ALA A 91 -9.13 3.97 1.70
CA ALA A 91 -8.78 4.49 0.37
C ALA A 91 -9.18 3.51 -0.74
N PHE A 92 -8.93 2.21 -0.54
CA PHE A 92 -9.26 1.17 -1.52
C PHE A 92 -10.77 1.05 -1.74
N ASN A 93 -11.55 1.07 -0.66
CA ASN A 93 -13.01 1.03 -0.74
C ASN A 93 -13.58 2.28 -1.42
N SER A 94 -13.07 3.47 -1.05
CA SER A 94 -13.48 4.72 -1.69
C SER A 94 -13.17 4.74 -3.19
N MET A 95 -12.01 4.23 -3.59
CA MET A 95 -11.64 4.09 -5.00
C MET A 95 -12.63 3.18 -5.74
N TRP A 96 -12.89 1.97 -5.23
CA TRP A 96 -13.81 1.04 -5.89
C TRP A 96 -15.25 1.54 -5.93
N GLN A 97 -15.71 2.19 -4.85
CA GLN A 97 -17.03 2.82 -4.82
C GLN A 97 -17.16 3.90 -5.88
N PHE A 98 -16.12 4.74 -6.05
CA PHE A 98 -16.08 5.75 -7.11
C PHE A 98 -16.12 5.11 -8.50
N LEU A 99 -15.24 4.14 -8.77
CA LEU A 99 -15.17 3.44 -10.06
C LEU A 99 -16.49 2.77 -10.44
N TRP A 100 -17.21 2.17 -9.47
CA TRP A 100 -18.53 1.57 -9.74
C TRP A 100 -19.67 2.58 -9.88
N SER A 101 -19.50 3.79 -9.35
CA SER A 101 -20.48 4.88 -9.51
C SER A 101 -20.35 5.61 -10.84
N MET A 102 -19.29 5.35 -11.61
CA MET A 102 -19.08 5.98 -12.90
C MET A 102 -20.19 5.60 -13.87
N PRO A 103 -20.73 6.57 -14.64
CA PRO A 103 -21.66 6.27 -15.72
C PRO A 103 -20.94 5.41 -16.77
N LEU A 104 -21.55 4.28 -17.12
CA LEU A 104 -21.06 3.34 -18.14
C LEU A 104 -21.50 3.74 -19.56
N ASP A 105 -21.90 5.00 -19.76
CA ASP A 105 -22.41 5.47 -21.05
C ASP A 105 -21.36 5.32 -22.15
N GLU A 106 -21.79 4.97 -23.37
CA GLU A 106 -20.91 4.70 -24.53
C GLU A 106 -20.18 5.94 -25.08
N GLY A 107 -20.29 7.09 -24.40
CA GLY A 107 -19.64 8.35 -24.76
C GLY A 107 -18.20 8.47 -24.26
N PRO A 108 -17.43 9.46 -24.77
CA PRO A 108 -16.11 9.76 -24.25
C PRO A 108 -16.21 10.16 -22.77
N VAL A 109 -15.41 9.51 -21.92
CA VAL A 109 -15.30 9.85 -20.49
C VAL A 109 -14.74 11.27 -20.37
N ASP A 110 -15.40 12.09 -19.56
CA ASP A 110 -14.96 13.45 -19.25
C ASP A 110 -13.55 13.44 -18.62
N GLU A 111 -12.71 14.39 -19.03
CA GLU A 111 -11.34 14.56 -18.50
C GLU A 111 -11.34 14.74 -16.98
N SER A 112 -12.33 15.43 -16.43
CA SER A 112 -12.51 15.60 -14.99
C SER A 112 -12.76 14.26 -14.27
N VAL A 113 -13.60 13.40 -14.85
CA VAL A 113 -13.88 12.05 -14.30
C VAL A 113 -12.63 11.17 -14.36
N MET A 114 -11.87 11.25 -15.44
CA MET A 114 -10.57 10.57 -15.55
C MET A 114 -9.59 11.06 -14.48
N LEU A 115 -9.53 12.37 -14.23
CA LEU A 115 -8.66 12.95 -13.21
C LEU A 115 -9.05 12.51 -11.79
N GLU A 116 -10.35 12.45 -11.50
CA GLU A 116 -10.86 11.91 -10.24
C GLU A 116 -10.52 10.42 -10.08
N ALA A 117 -10.57 9.64 -11.15
CA ALA A 117 -10.18 8.22 -11.15
C ALA A 117 -8.70 8.05 -10.79
N PHE A 118 -7.82 8.80 -11.45
CA PHE A 118 -6.40 8.80 -11.13
C PHE A 118 -6.15 9.31 -9.71
N THR A 119 -6.89 10.32 -9.26
CA THR A 119 -6.79 10.81 -7.88
C THR A 119 -7.13 9.72 -6.88
N ALA A 120 -8.23 8.98 -7.09
CA ALA A 120 -8.64 7.88 -6.22
C ALA A 120 -7.59 6.74 -6.19
N ILE A 121 -7.02 6.37 -7.33
CA ILE A 121 -5.93 5.37 -7.39
C ILE A 121 -4.68 5.90 -6.66
N GLY A 122 -4.34 7.17 -6.85
CA GLY A 122 -3.21 7.83 -6.19
C GLY A 122 -3.35 7.85 -4.67
N GLN A 123 -4.57 8.03 -4.15
CA GLN A 123 -4.87 7.95 -2.73
C GLN A 123 -4.59 6.56 -2.15
N VAL A 124 -4.94 5.49 -2.87
CA VAL A 124 -4.59 4.11 -2.48
C VAL A 124 -3.08 3.92 -2.43
N MET A 125 -2.36 4.38 -3.46
CA MET A 125 -0.90 4.27 -3.50
C MET A 125 -0.22 5.06 -2.36
N LEU A 126 -0.74 6.24 -2.02
CA LEU A 126 -0.24 7.02 -0.88
C LEU A 126 -0.53 6.35 0.46
N ALA A 127 -1.73 5.79 0.65
CA ALA A 127 -2.08 5.05 1.85
C ALA A 127 -1.14 3.86 2.03
N ILE A 128 -0.89 3.09 0.96
CA ILE A 128 0.08 1.99 0.94
C ILE A 128 1.47 2.51 1.30
N ARG A 129 1.94 3.60 0.68
CA ARG A 129 3.27 4.18 0.94
C ARG A 129 3.44 4.57 2.42
N ARG A 130 2.40 5.10 3.06
CA ARG A 130 2.38 5.45 4.49
C ARG A 130 2.39 4.20 5.36
N ASP A 131 1.60 3.18 5.00
CA ASP A 131 1.57 1.89 5.71
C ASP A 131 2.93 1.19 5.67
N MET A 132 3.64 1.30 4.55
CA MET A 132 4.99 0.78 4.34
C MET A 132 6.09 1.63 5.02
N GLY A 133 5.73 2.59 5.87
CA GLY A 133 6.66 3.34 6.73
C GLY A 133 6.96 4.77 6.28
N ASN A 134 6.48 5.22 5.12
CA ASN A 134 6.69 6.58 4.63
C ASN A 134 5.63 7.56 5.16
N LYS A 135 5.47 7.62 6.49
CA LYS A 135 4.36 8.30 7.17
C LYS A 135 4.29 9.82 6.91
N ARG A 136 5.41 10.44 6.55
CA ARG A 136 5.56 11.91 6.36
C ARG A 136 5.66 12.33 4.90
N THR A 137 5.21 11.49 3.97
CA THR A 137 5.17 11.84 2.55
C THR A 137 4.34 13.13 2.34
N ARG A 138 4.90 14.06 1.56
CA ARG A 138 4.22 15.29 1.12
C ARG A 138 3.72 15.19 -0.32
N LEU A 139 3.84 14.01 -0.91
CA LEU A 139 3.33 13.75 -2.25
C LEU A 139 1.80 13.81 -2.24
N GLU A 140 1.26 14.50 -3.23
CA GLU A 140 -0.15 14.53 -3.57
C GLU A 140 -0.53 13.30 -4.43
N PRO A 141 -1.82 12.89 -4.47
CA PRO A 141 -2.25 11.67 -5.14
C PRO A 141 -1.79 11.56 -6.60
N LEU A 142 -1.92 12.64 -7.37
CA LEU A 142 -1.54 12.66 -8.78
C LEU A 142 -0.02 12.63 -8.98
N GLU A 143 0.76 13.11 -8.02
CA GLU A 143 2.22 13.05 -8.10
C GLU A 143 2.75 11.60 -8.12
N MET A 144 1.95 10.63 -7.67
CA MET A 144 2.25 9.20 -7.75
C MET A 144 2.40 8.68 -9.19
N PHE A 145 1.87 9.40 -10.18
CA PHE A 145 1.86 8.99 -11.59
C PHE A 145 2.78 9.84 -12.50
N MET A 146 3.43 10.89 -11.98
CA MET A 146 4.18 11.85 -12.79
C MET A 146 5.27 11.24 -13.66
N SER A 147 5.84 10.09 -13.27
CA SER A 147 6.85 9.40 -14.08
C SER A 147 6.28 8.65 -15.29
N ARG A 148 4.97 8.44 -15.35
CA ARG A 148 4.29 7.60 -16.36
C ARG A 148 3.29 8.36 -17.22
N ILE A 149 2.80 9.52 -16.76
CA ILE A 149 1.85 10.36 -17.50
C ILE A 149 2.55 11.67 -17.89
N LYS A 150 2.92 11.80 -19.17
CA LYS A 150 3.73 12.93 -19.67
C LYS A 150 3.09 14.30 -19.46
N ASP A 151 1.77 14.40 -19.69
CA ASP A 151 1.06 15.67 -19.70
C ASP A 151 0.36 16.01 -18.36
N LEU A 152 0.58 15.18 -17.33
CA LEU A 152 -0.10 15.32 -16.04
C LEU A 152 0.08 16.70 -15.37
N PRO A 153 1.27 17.35 -15.41
CA PRO A 153 1.41 18.69 -14.85
C PRO A 153 0.49 19.73 -15.53
N ALA A 154 0.27 19.60 -16.85
CA ALA A 154 -0.61 20.50 -17.59
C ALA A 154 -2.09 20.25 -17.23
N VAL A 155 -2.47 18.98 -17.06
CA VAL A 155 -3.83 18.56 -16.64
C VAL A 155 -4.15 19.02 -15.22
N ILE A 156 -3.20 18.91 -14.29
CA ILE A 156 -3.38 19.42 -12.91
C ILE A 156 -3.62 20.94 -12.94
N ALA A 157 -2.87 21.67 -13.77
CA ALA A 157 -2.96 23.12 -13.87
C ALA A 157 -4.24 23.62 -14.60
N SER A 158 -4.88 22.79 -15.41
CA SER A 158 -6.17 23.11 -16.04
C SER A 158 -7.35 22.84 -15.11
N ALA A 159 -7.29 21.77 -14.31
CA ALA A 159 -8.36 21.38 -13.39
C ALA A 159 -8.51 22.29 -12.14
N GLN A 160 -7.51 23.13 -11.86
CA GLN A 160 -7.52 24.09 -10.74
C GLN A 160 -8.05 25.48 -11.12
N ARG A 161 -8.46 25.70 -12.38
CA ARG A 161 -9.03 26.97 -12.87
C ARG A 161 -10.54 26.91 -12.93
#